data_AF-A0A426R7T4-F1
#
_entry.id   AF-A0A426R7T4-F1
#
_cell.length_a   1.000
_cell.length_b   1.000
_cell.length_c   1.000
_cell.angle_alpha   90.00
_cell.angle_beta   90.00
_cell.angle_gamma   90.00
#
_symmetry.space_group_name_H-M   'P 1'
#
loop_
_entity.id
_entity.type
_entity.pdbx_description
1 polymer ?
#
loop_
_entity_poly.entity_id
_entity_poly.type
_entity_poly.pdbx_seq_one_letter_code
_entity_poly.pdbx_strand_id
1 'polypeptide(L)'
;MVEAGTKDIDDDWSVILDTTDNFESKVASISIADTERTYNSLYEYIKATFKINSVISVLQIDNGDSKSIEIALSALKDIGKYEIDFKALWGHTIRNQSDDEDRTLLSEMVKYETTYFDRYVELLLKVRGKYQHKSYIELLDSLSQKNNERGFLAQGRSKKHPRRYVLGTRLLEALVQIQVLHLEGDKFITQSLSIEELMNNLRKRYGLIINGLEEERFKNVDIHTHLAFKENVEAFKIKLRQIGFYNDLSDAYILQKIRPRYELT
;
A
#
# COMPACT_ATOMS: atom_id res chain seq x y z
N MET A 1 -10.97 -2.57 -9.06
CA MET A 1 -10.58 -3.16 -10.36
C MET A 1 -11.48 -4.33 -10.76
N VAL A 2 -11.49 -5.46 -10.04
CA VAL A 2 -12.30 -6.65 -10.42
C VAL A 2 -13.79 -6.32 -10.58
N GLU A 3 -14.40 -5.66 -9.59
CA GLU A 3 -15.82 -5.24 -9.66
C GLU A 3 -16.06 -4.24 -10.81
N ALA A 4 -15.14 -3.31 -10.99
CA ALA A 4 -15.22 -2.30 -12.05
C ALA A 4 -14.93 -2.87 -13.46
N GLY A 5 -14.33 -4.07 -13.56
CA GLY A 5 -13.89 -4.69 -14.81
C GLY A 5 -12.83 -3.88 -15.58
N THR A 6 -12.10 -2.99 -14.90
CA THR A 6 -11.09 -2.12 -15.50
C THR A 6 -9.97 -1.80 -14.51
N LYS A 7 -8.81 -1.42 -15.05
CA LYS A 7 -7.71 -0.83 -14.29
C LYS A 7 -7.89 0.66 -14.00
N ASP A 8 -8.76 1.32 -14.79
CA ASP A 8 -9.02 2.76 -14.69
C ASP A 8 -9.97 3.03 -13.52
N ILE A 9 -9.42 2.92 -12.31
CA ILE A 9 -10.07 3.29 -11.06
C ILE A 9 -9.32 4.47 -10.45
N ASP A 10 -10.03 5.32 -9.73
CA ASP A 10 -9.40 6.38 -8.96
C ASP A 10 -8.57 5.74 -7.82
N ASP A 11 -7.27 6.00 -7.79
CA ASP A 11 -6.37 5.52 -6.75
C ASP A 11 -6.28 6.58 -5.65
N ASP A 12 -6.89 6.28 -4.51
CA ASP A 12 -6.92 7.15 -3.33
C ASP A 12 -5.84 6.77 -2.30
N TRP A 13 -4.89 5.89 -2.66
CA TRP A 13 -3.95 5.35 -1.68
C TRP A 13 -3.10 6.45 -1.05
N SER A 14 -3.22 6.56 0.27
CA SER A 14 -2.43 7.46 1.09
C SER A 14 -2.42 7.00 2.54
N VAL A 15 -1.37 7.37 3.27
CA VAL A 15 -1.12 6.90 4.63
C VAL A 15 -0.60 8.03 5.52
N ILE A 16 -1.08 8.08 6.76
CA ILE A 16 -0.54 8.96 7.80
C ILE A 16 0.78 8.38 8.34
N LEU A 17 1.84 9.17 8.28
CA LEU A 17 3.14 8.82 8.87
C LEU A 17 3.23 9.38 10.29
N ASP A 18 3.55 8.52 11.24
CA ASP A 18 3.98 8.93 12.57
C ASP A 18 5.47 9.30 12.55
N THR A 19 5.77 10.59 12.72
CA THR A 19 7.13 11.13 12.72
C THR A 19 7.68 11.39 14.11
N THR A 20 7.01 10.93 15.16
CA THR A 20 7.37 11.21 16.56
C THR A 20 8.39 10.21 17.14
N ASP A 21 8.62 9.09 16.46
CA ASP A 21 9.36 7.92 16.97
C ASP A 21 8.82 7.36 18.30
N ASN A 22 7.61 7.76 18.70
CA ASN A 22 6.97 7.35 19.93
C ASN A 22 5.78 6.42 19.64
N PHE A 23 5.76 5.25 20.26
CA PHE A 23 4.67 4.27 20.11
C PHE A 23 3.34 4.75 20.72
N GLU A 24 3.39 5.70 21.63
CA GLU A 24 2.25 6.25 22.37
C GLU A 24 1.92 7.69 21.93
N SER A 25 2.39 8.11 20.75
CA SER A 25 2.07 9.43 20.21
C SER A 25 0.58 9.53 19.89
N LYS A 26 0.05 10.75 19.89
CA LYS A 26 -1.36 10.97 19.55
C LYS A 26 -1.69 10.58 18.11
N VAL A 27 -0.72 10.64 17.20
CA VAL A 27 -0.89 10.28 15.78
C VAL A 27 -0.73 8.78 15.53
N ALA A 28 -0.14 8.03 16.48
CA ALA A 28 0.11 6.60 16.33
C ALA A 28 -1.18 5.83 16.03
N SER A 29 -2.30 6.14 16.71
CA SER A 29 -3.58 5.47 16.49
C SER A 29 -4.10 5.64 15.06
N ILE A 30 -3.92 6.82 14.46
CA ILE A 30 -4.34 7.13 13.09
C ILE A 30 -3.47 6.34 12.09
N SER A 31 -2.15 6.33 12.30
CA SER A 31 -1.21 5.59 11.47
C SER A 31 -1.39 4.06 11.58
N ILE A 32 -1.73 3.56 12.78
CA ILE A 32 -2.11 2.16 13.02
C ILE A 32 -3.35 1.82 12.20
N ALA A 33 -4.39 2.65 12.22
CA ALA A 33 -5.62 2.42 11.46
C ALA A 33 -5.36 2.33 9.94
N ASP A 34 -4.50 3.19 9.40
CA ASP A 34 -4.10 3.12 7.98
C ASP A 34 -3.33 1.83 7.65
N THR A 35 -2.49 1.38 8.58
CA THR A 35 -1.77 0.12 8.42
C THR A 35 -2.72 -1.07 8.50
N GLU A 36 -3.67 -1.08 9.44
CA GLU A 36 -4.70 -2.11 9.54
C GLU A 36 -5.55 -2.17 8.28
N ARG A 37 -5.98 -1.04 7.72
CA ARG A 37 -6.70 -0.99 6.43
C ARG A 37 -5.92 -1.70 5.33
N THR A 38 -4.61 -1.42 5.23
CA THR A 38 -3.74 -2.03 4.20
C THR A 38 -3.55 -3.53 4.41
N TYR A 39 -3.32 -3.99 5.64
CA TYR A 39 -3.11 -5.41 5.89
C TYR A 39 -4.41 -6.21 5.83
N ASN A 40 -5.55 -5.62 6.21
CA ASN A 40 -6.86 -6.26 6.11
C ASN A 40 -7.33 -6.43 4.65
N SER A 41 -6.86 -5.59 3.73
CA SER A 41 -7.19 -5.72 2.30
C SER A 41 -6.41 -6.83 1.58
N LEU A 42 -5.37 -7.42 2.22
CA LEU A 42 -4.53 -8.45 1.61
C LEU A 42 -5.34 -9.68 1.17
N TYR A 43 -6.32 -10.10 1.96
CA TYR A 43 -7.14 -11.25 1.61
C TYR A 43 -7.90 -11.02 0.28
N GLU A 44 -8.57 -9.86 0.16
CA GLU A 44 -9.30 -9.50 -1.06
C GLU A 44 -8.36 -9.29 -2.24
N TYR A 45 -7.17 -8.71 -2.02
CA TYR A 45 -6.14 -8.59 -3.04
C TYR A 45 -5.65 -9.95 -3.56
N ILE A 46 -5.40 -10.91 -2.67
CA ILE A 46 -4.98 -12.28 -3.03
C ILE A 46 -6.11 -12.99 -3.80
N LYS A 47 -7.35 -12.87 -3.33
CA LYS A 47 -8.54 -13.41 -4.00
C LYS A 47 -8.69 -12.82 -5.41
N ALA A 48 -8.56 -11.50 -5.55
CA ALA A 48 -8.59 -10.81 -6.84
C ALA A 48 -7.49 -11.32 -7.78
N THR A 49 -6.28 -11.52 -7.27
CA THR A 49 -5.15 -12.07 -8.04
C THR A 49 -5.45 -13.48 -8.55
N PHE A 50 -6.04 -14.35 -7.72
CA PHE A 50 -6.46 -15.68 -8.17
C PHE A 50 -7.57 -15.62 -9.23
N LYS A 51 -8.55 -14.72 -9.07
CA LYS A 51 -9.60 -14.51 -10.09
C LYS A 51 -9.00 -14.13 -11.44
N ILE A 52 -8.15 -13.10 -11.46
CA ILE A 52 -7.50 -12.60 -12.69
C ILE A 52 -6.65 -13.70 -13.34
N ASN A 53 -5.78 -14.35 -12.56
CA ASN A 53 -4.89 -15.39 -13.09
C ASN A 53 -5.65 -16.62 -13.59
N SER A 54 -6.77 -16.98 -12.94
CA SER A 54 -7.61 -18.09 -13.39
C SER A 54 -8.22 -17.80 -14.76
N VAL A 55 -8.66 -16.56 -15.00
CA VAL A 55 -9.19 -16.12 -16.31
C VAL A 55 -8.09 -16.07 -17.37
N ILE A 56 -6.92 -15.50 -17.05
CA ILE A 56 -5.76 -15.49 -17.96
C ILE A 56 -5.42 -16.92 -18.39
N SER A 57 -5.36 -17.85 -17.45
CA SER A 57 -5.05 -19.27 -17.70
C SER A 57 -6.11 -19.95 -18.57
N VAL A 58 -7.40 -19.84 -18.21
CA VAL A 58 -8.50 -20.51 -18.91
C VAL A 58 -8.67 -19.99 -20.33
N LEU A 59 -8.58 -18.67 -20.52
CA LEU A 59 -8.73 -18.03 -21.82
C LEU A 59 -7.43 -18.03 -22.63
N GLN A 60 -6.36 -18.65 -22.11
CA GLN A 60 -5.04 -18.71 -22.75
C GLN A 60 -4.53 -17.33 -23.19
N ILE A 61 -4.79 -16.32 -22.36
CA ILE A 61 -4.33 -14.96 -22.60
C ILE A 61 -2.82 -14.92 -22.35
N ASP A 62 -2.07 -14.25 -23.22
CA ASP A 62 -0.62 -14.10 -23.08
C ASP A 62 -0.25 -13.45 -21.73
N ASN A 63 0.51 -14.12 -20.89
CA ASN A 63 0.87 -13.61 -19.57
C ASN A 63 2.11 -12.68 -19.59
N GLY A 64 2.71 -12.45 -20.76
CA GLY A 64 3.83 -11.52 -20.95
C GLY A 64 3.41 -10.06 -21.23
N ASP A 65 2.15 -9.81 -21.57
CA ASP A 65 1.64 -8.47 -21.89
C ASP A 65 0.81 -7.88 -20.72
N SER A 66 1.12 -6.64 -20.35
CA SER A 66 0.32 -5.84 -19.42
C SER A 66 -1.16 -5.70 -19.80
N LYS A 67 -1.50 -5.75 -21.10
CA LYS A 67 -2.88 -5.67 -21.61
C LYS A 67 -3.74 -6.86 -21.17
N SER A 68 -3.12 -7.97 -20.81
CA SER A 68 -3.81 -9.20 -20.41
C SER A 68 -4.63 -9.02 -19.14
N ILE A 69 -4.22 -8.10 -18.27
CA ILE A 69 -4.99 -7.72 -17.09
C ILE A 69 -6.31 -7.07 -17.50
N GLU A 70 -6.32 -6.17 -18.49
CA GLU A 70 -7.55 -5.51 -18.96
C GLU A 70 -8.52 -6.52 -19.59
N ILE A 71 -8.01 -7.43 -20.40
CA ILE A 71 -8.81 -8.50 -21.02
C ILE A 71 -9.42 -9.39 -19.92
N ALA A 72 -8.63 -9.80 -18.93
CA ALA A 72 -9.10 -10.62 -17.83
C ALA A 72 -10.14 -9.90 -16.97
N LEU A 73 -9.92 -8.62 -16.65
CA LEU A 73 -10.89 -7.81 -15.90
C LEU A 73 -12.21 -7.62 -16.66
N SER A 74 -12.15 -7.41 -17.97
CA SER A 74 -13.35 -7.34 -18.82
C SER A 74 -14.10 -8.67 -18.83
N ALA A 75 -13.39 -9.79 -18.99
CA ALA A 75 -13.99 -11.13 -18.93
C ALA A 75 -14.62 -11.45 -17.57
N LEU A 76 -14.04 -10.96 -16.47
CA LEU A 76 -14.59 -11.14 -15.12
C LEU A 76 -15.96 -10.48 -14.92
N LYS A 77 -16.33 -9.43 -15.68
CA LYS A 77 -17.69 -8.85 -15.62
C LYS A 77 -18.76 -9.81 -16.11
N ASP A 78 -18.43 -10.58 -17.13
CA ASP A 78 -19.34 -11.54 -17.77
C ASP A 78 -18.88 -12.99 -17.52
N ILE A 79 -18.35 -13.27 -16.31
CA ILE A 79 -17.66 -14.53 -16.01
C ILE A 79 -18.52 -15.77 -16.30
N GLY A 80 -19.84 -15.65 -16.19
CA GLY A 80 -20.80 -16.71 -16.51
C GLY A 80 -20.71 -17.25 -17.94
N LYS A 81 -20.19 -16.47 -18.91
CA LYS A 81 -19.95 -16.93 -20.29
C LYS A 81 -18.91 -18.04 -20.38
N TYR A 82 -18.02 -18.14 -19.40
CA TYR A 82 -16.88 -19.05 -19.39
C TYR A 82 -17.06 -20.23 -18.44
N GLU A 83 -18.28 -20.45 -17.91
CA GLU A 83 -18.56 -21.54 -16.96
C GLU A 83 -18.30 -22.93 -17.55
N ILE A 84 -18.48 -23.11 -18.87
CA ILE A 84 -18.15 -24.37 -19.54
C ILE A 84 -16.65 -24.64 -19.48
N ASP A 85 -15.83 -23.62 -19.68
CA ASP A 85 -14.37 -23.72 -19.62
C ASP A 85 -13.90 -24.02 -18.20
N PHE A 86 -14.47 -23.33 -17.20
CA PHE A 86 -14.20 -23.61 -15.79
C PHE A 86 -14.68 -25.00 -15.36
N LYS A 87 -15.78 -25.50 -15.90
CA LYS A 87 -16.24 -26.88 -15.68
C LYS A 87 -15.26 -27.90 -16.24
N ALA A 88 -14.71 -27.65 -17.44
CA ALA A 88 -13.70 -28.51 -18.04
C ALA A 88 -12.40 -28.51 -17.20
N LEU A 89 -11.95 -27.33 -16.76
CA LEU A 89 -10.81 -27.17 -15.86
C LEU A 89 -11.01 -27.89 -14.52
N TRP A 90 -12.21 -27.77 -13.91
CA TRP A 90 -12.55 -28.48 -12.69
C TRP A 90 -12.48 -29.99 -12.89
N GLY A 91 -13.08 -30.51 -13.96
CA GLY A 91 -13.02 -31.92 -14.30
C GLY A 91 -11.58 -32.44 -14.45
N HIS A 92 -10.71 -31.66 -15.10
CA HIS A 92 -9.29 -32.00 -15.21
C HIS A 92 -8.58 -31.98 -13.84
N THR A 93 -8.85 -30.97 -13.02
CA THR A 93 -8.27 -30.83 -11.67
C THR A 93 -8.59 -32.03 -10.77
N ILE A 94 -9.85 -32.49 -10.80
CA ILE A 94 -10.29 -33.65 -10.02
C ILE A 94 -9.75 -34.96 -10.59
N ARG A 95 -9.79 -35.16 -11.93
CA ARG A 95 -9.29 -36.39 -12.55
C ARG A 95 -7.80 -36.62 -12.35
N ASN A 96 -7.02 -35.55 -12.23
CA ASN A 96 -5.58 -35.63 -11.99
C ASN A 96 -5.22 -36.10 -10.57
N GLN A 97 -6.17 -36.17 -9.64
CA GLN A 97 -5.94 -36.83 -8.35
C GLN A 97 -6.10 -38.34 -8.53
N SER A 98 -5.11 -39.10 -8.07
CA SER A 98 -5.09 -40.57 -8.19
C SER A 98 -5.98 -41.27 -7.15
N ASP A 99 -6.24 -40.63 -6.01
CA ASP A 99 -7.02 -41.18 -4.90
C ASP A 99 -8.46 -40.63 -4.90
N ASP A 100 -9.44 -41.50 -4.69
CA ASP A 100 -10.85 -41.13 -4.58
C ASP A 100 -11.15 -40.36 -3.28
N GLU A 101 -10.37 -40.58 -2.21
CA GLU A 101 -10.47 -39.80 -0.98
C GLU A 101 -10.07 -38.34 -1.23
N ASP A 102 -8.98 -38.11 -1.96
CA ASP A 102 -8.52 -36.75 -2.34
C ASP A 102 -9.55 -36.02 -3.21
N ARG A 103 -10.14 -36.72 -4.18
CA ARG A 103 -11.20 -36.15 -5.05
C ARG A 103 -12.41 -35.70 -4.23
N THR A 104 -12.79 -36.51 -3.24
CA THR A 104 -13.91 -36.23 -2.35
C THR A 104 -13.60 -35.01 -1.48
N LEU A 105 -12.41 -34.99 -0.86
CA LEU A 105 -11.95 -33.87 -0.04
C LEU A 105 -11.96 -32.54 -0.81
N LEU A 106 -11.39 -32.50 -2.02
CA LEU A 106 -11.37 -31.28 -2.84
C LEU A 106 -12.79 -30.78 -3.18
N SER A 107 -13.72 -31.71 -3.45
CA SER A 107 -15.11 -31.38 -3.74
C SER A 107 -15.86 -30.87 -2.51
N GLU A 108 -15.60 -31.46 -1.34
CA GLU A 108 -16.18 -31.04 -0.06
C GLU A 108 -15.72 -29.64 0.36
N MET A 109 -14.45 -29.30 0.09
CA MET A 109 -13.88 -27.99 0.43
C MET A 109 -14.66 -26.83 -0.17
N VAL A 110 -15.31 -27.03 -1.32
CA VAL A 110 -16.00 -25.99 -2.10
C VAL A 110 -17.49 -26.32 -2.34
N LYS A 111 -18.07 -27.23 -1.55
CA LYS A 111 -19.43 -27.75 -1.76
C LYS A 111 -20.54 -26.70 -1.73
N TYR A 112 -20.29 -25.54 -1.13
CA TYR A 112 -21.24 -24.44 -1.03
C TYR A 112 -21.18 -23.47 -2.22
N GLU A 113 -20.16 -23.57 -3.05
CA GLU A 113 -20.03 -22.73 -4.24
C GLU A 113 -20.90 -23.27 -5.38
N THR A 114 -21.61 -22.34 -6.04
CA THR A 114 -22.62 -22.67 -7.05
C THR A 114 -22.04 -22.73 -8.46
N THR A 115 -21.05 -21.91 -8.78
CA THR A 115 -20.39 -21.83 -10.09
C THR A 115 -19.07 -22.60 -10.10
N TYR A 116 -18.63 -23.08 -11.26
CA TYR A 116 -17.32 -23.74 -11.38
C TYR A 116 -16.18 -22.75 -11.24
N PHE A 117 -16.38 -21.50 -11.68
CA PHE A 117 -15.41 -20.43 -11.43
C PHE A 117 -15.17 -20.22 -9.93
N ASP A 118 -16.24 -20.03 -9.14
CA ASP A 118 -16.13 -19.78 -7.70
C ASP A 118 -15.55 -20.98 -6.97
N ARG A 119 -15.95 -22.21 -7.35
CA ARG A 119 -15.32 -23.44 -6.85
C ARG A 119 -13.82 -23.45 -7.07
N TYR A 120 -13.37 -23.10 -8.28
CA TYR A 120 -11.95 -23.12 -8.60
C TYR A 120 -11.17 -22.06 -7.80
N VAL A 121 -11.68 -20.83 -7.73
CA VAL A 121 -11.04 -19.74 -6.98
C VAL A 121 -11.01 -20.04 -5.48
N GLU A 122 -12.10 -20.55 -4.92
CA GLU A 122 -12.19 -20.89 -3.50
C GLU A 122 -11.26 -22.06 -3.15
N LEU A 123 -11.12 -23.04 -4.05
CA LEU A 123 -10.15 -24.12 -3.87
C LEU A 123 -8.72 -23.57 -3.82
N LEU A 124 -8.36 -22.67 -4.74
CA LEU A 124 -7.05 -22.01 -4.73
C LEU A 124 -6.81 -21.23 -3.42
N LEU A 125 -7.81 -20.51 -2.93
CA LEU A 125 -7.72 -19.79 -1.65
C LEU A 125 -7.49 -20.75 -0.47
N LYS A 126 -8.19 -21.88 -0.41
CA LYS A 126 -8.00 -22.85 0.68
C LYS A 126 -6.64 -23.51 0.66
N VAL A 127 -6.11 -23.82 -0.53
CA VAL A 127 -4.82 -24.51 -0.67
C VAL A 127 -3.63 -23.55 -0.56
N ARG A 128 -3.71 -22.37 -1.17
CA ARG A 128 -2.57 -21.43 -1.31
C ARG A 128 -2.76 -20.10 -0.56
N GLY A 129 -3.97 -19.74 -0.18
CA GLY A 129 -4.29 -18.42 0.40
C GLY A 129 -3.50 -18.13 1.68
N LYS A 130 -3.41 -19.08 2.61
CA LYS A 130 -2.61 -18.90 3.84
C LYS A 130 -1.13 -18.66 3.55
N TYR A 131 -0.56 -19.39 2.59
CA TYR A 131 0.84 -19.22 2.19
C TYR A 131 1.04 -17.84 1.57
N GLN A 132 0.21 -17.47 0.59
CA GLN A 132 0.28 -16.16 -0.06
C GLN A 132 0.12 -15.03 0.94
N HIS A 133 -0.85 -15.11 1.84
CA HIS A 133 -1.08 -14.08 2.87
C HIS A 133 0.15 -13.88 3.76
N LYS A 134 0.78 -14.97 4.21
CA LYS A 134 2.03 -14.89 4.97
C LYS A 134 3.14 -14.24 4.12
N SER A 135 3.33 -14.68 2.88
CA SER A 135 4.36 -14.15 1.99
C SER A 135 4.16 -12.66 1.67
N TYR A 136 2.93 -12.20 1.50
CA TYR A 136 2.63 -10.77 1.28
C TYR A 136 2.92 -9.94 2.53
N ILE A 137 2.63 -10.44 3.73
CA ILE A 137 3.03 -9.77 4.97
C ILE A 137 4.55 -9.63 5.06
N GLU A 138 5.30 -10.70 4.76
CA GLU A 138 6.76 -10.69 4.77
C GLU A 138 7.35 -9.77 3.71
N LEU A 139 6.72 -9.73 2.53
CA LEU A 139 7.05 -8.81 1.44
C LEU A 139 6.85 -7.36 1.87
N LEU A 140 5.69 -7.01 2.42
CA LEU A 140 5.40 -5.65 2.89
C LEU A 140 6.36 -5.24 4.01
N ASP A 141 6.62 -6.11 4.97
CA ASP A 141 7.57 -5.84 6.06
C ASP A 141 9.00 -5.59 5.50
N SER A 142 9.37 -6.28 4.41
CA SER A 142 10.69 -6.15 3.78
C SER A 142 10.80 -4.91 2.89
N LEU A 143 9.82 -4.67 2.01
CA LEU A 143 9.76 -3.48 1.14
C LEU A 143 9.69 -2.18 1.94
N SER A 144 8.97 -2.20 3.06
CA SER A 144 8.87 -1.05 3.97
C SER A 144 10.06 -0.91 4.93
N GLN A 145 11.02 -1.84 4.88
CA GLN A 145 12.16 -1.94 5.80
C GLN A 145 11.72 -1.78 7.26
N LYS A 146 10.82 -2.66 7.72
CA LYS A 146 10.21 -2.57 9.04
C LYS A 146 11.25 -2.44 10.16
N ASN A 147 11.03 -1.50 11.07
CA ASN A 147 11.91 -1.19 12.22
C ASN A 147 13.33 -0.77 11.80
N ASN A 148 13.46 -0.04 10.69
CA ASN A 148 14.73 0.48 10.19
C ASN A 148 14.65 1.99 9.92
N GLU A 149 15.75 2.72 10.13
CA GLU A 149 15.89 4.15 9.82
C GLU A 149 15.69 4.50 8.33
N ARG A 150 15.81 3.51 7.45
CA ARG A 150 15.58 3.62 6.01
C ARG A 150 14.15 3.23 5.59
N GLY A 151 13.33 2.82 6.55
CA GLY A 151 11.99 2.31 6.32
C GLY A 151 10.90 3.30 6.66
N PHE A 152 9.67 2.88 6.37
CA PHE A 152 8.46 3.63 6.69
C PHE A 152 7.43 2.80 7.46
N LEU A 153 7.84 1.68 8.05
CA LEU A 153 6.99 0.84 8.90
C LEU A 153 7.69 0.55 10.23
N ALA A 154 6.95 0.66 11.34
CA ALA A 154 7.42 0.26 12.65
C ALA A 154 6.42 -0.67 13.34
N GLN A 155 6.91 -1.55 14.19
CA GLN A 155 6.12 -2.44 15.03
C GLN A 155 6.85 -2.68 16.34
N GLY A 156 6.17 -2.45 17.46
CA GLY A 156 6.74 -2.68 18.78
C GLY A 156 6.74 -4.16 19.14
N ARG A 157 7.46 -4.51 20.21
CA ARG A 157 7.51 -5.90 20.69
C ARG A 157 6.22 -6.34 21.39
N SER A 158 5.45 -5.39 21.91
CA SER A 158 4.19 -5.63 22.62
C SER A 158 2.99 -5.59 21.68
N LYS A 159 1.94 -6.37 22.00
CA LYS A 159 0.64 -6.28 21.31
C LYS A 159 0.02 -4.88 21.37
N LYS A 160 0.38 -4.07 22.37
CA LYS A 160 -0.05 -2.67 22.51
C LYS A 160 0.51 -1.75 21.41
N HIS A 161 1.53 -2.20 20.70
CA HIS A 161 2.24 -1.41 19.70
C HIS A 161 2.20 -2.12 18.34
N PRO A 162 1.02 -2.22 17.71
CA PRO A 162 0.87 -2.86 16.40
C PRO A 162 1.65 -2.11 15.31
N ARG A 163 1.60 -2.62 14.09
CA ARG A 163 2.26 -1.98 12.95
C ARG A 163 1.67 -0.59 12.74
N ARG A 164 2.54 0.38 12.49
CA ARG A 164 2.17 1.73 12.08
C ARG A 164 3.15 2.25 11.04
N TYR A 165 2.68 3.09 10.14
CA TYR A 165 3.54 3.81 9.23
C TYR A 165 4.31 4.90 9.97
N VAL A 166 5.62 4.95 9.73
CA VAL A 166 6.54 5.92 10.32
C VAL A 166 7.38 6.56 9.22
N LEU A 167 8.20 7.53 9.58
CA LEU A 167 9.20 8.07 8.67
C LEU A 167 10.59 7.94 9.28
N GLY A 168 11.33 6.91 8.84
CA GLY A 168 12.72 6.70 9.24
C GLY A 168 13.60 7.89 8.85
N THR A 169 14.61 8.20 9.67
CA THR A 169 15.40 9.42 9.52
C THR A 169 16.20 9.44 8.21
N ARG A 170 16.73 8.28 7.80
CA ARG A 170 17.48 8.14 6.53
C ARG A 170 16.57 8.15 5.32
N LEU A 171 15.35 7.61 5.46
CA LEU A 171 14.35 7.72 4.41
C LEU A 171 13.92 9.18 4.20
N LEU A 172 13.67 9.93 5.28
CA LEU A 172 13.36 11.36 5.21
C LEU A 172 14.47 12.13 4.50
N GLU A 173 15.72 11.91 4.91
CA GLU A 173 16.90 12.53 4.28
C GLU A 173 16.93 12.29 2.77
N ALA A 174 16.72 11.05 2.32
CA ALA A 174 16.66 10.72 0.89
C ALA A 174 15.49 11.41 0.18
N LEU A 175 14.28 11.37 0.77
CA LEU A 175 13.10 11.98 0.17
C LEU A 175 13.24 13.50 0.04
N VAL A 176 13.79 14.17 1.06
CA VAL A 176 14.06 15.62 1.01
C VAL A 176 15.06 15.95 -0.08
N GLN A 177 16.16 15.19 -0.21
CA GLN A 177 17.14 15.39 -1.29
C GLN A 177 16.51 15.25 -2.68
N ILE A 178 15.58 14.31 -2.84
CA ILE A 178 14.83 14.16 -4.10
C ILE A 178 13.87 15.34 -4.32
N GLN A 179 13.22 15.84 -3.26
CA GLN A 179 12.24 16.92 -3.41
C GLN A 179 12.86 18.27 -3.74
N VAL A 180 14.09 18.54 -3.31
CA VAL A 180 14.79 19.80 -3.64
C VAL A 180 15.38 19.83 -5.04
N LEU A 181 15.30 18.72 -5.80
CA LEU A 181 15.79 18.62 -7.18
C LEU A 181 14.68 19.02 -8.18
N HIS A 182 14.98 20.00 -9.02
CA HIS A 182 14.08 20.50 -10.05
C HIS A 182 14.75 20.34 -11.43
N LEU A 183 13.94 20.04 -12.44
CA LEU A 183 14.39 19.98 -13.83
C LEU A 183 14.14 21.35 -14.48
N GLU A 184 15.20 22.00 -14.92
CA GLU A 184 15.15 23.25 -15.69
C GLU A 184 15.79 23.01 -17.07
N GLY A 185 14.95 22.97 -18.11
CA GLY A 185 15.36 22.48 -19.43
C GLY A 185 15.80 21.01 -19.34
N ASP A 186 17.04 20.73 -19.73
CA ASP A 186 17.65 19.39 -19.68
C ASP A 186 18.61 19.21 -18.49
N LYS A 187 18.57 20.12 -17.49
CA LYS A 187 19.49 20.11 -16.35
C LYS A 187 18.75 20.03 -15.02
N PHE A 188 19.35 19.31 -14.07
CA PHE A 188 18.90 19.34 -12.69
C PHE A 188 19.52 20.53 -11.95
N ILE A 189 18.67 21.33 -11.32
CA ILE A 189 19.04 22.39 -10.39
C ILE A 189 18.46 22.07 -9.02
N THR A 190 19.03 22.68 -7.97
CA THR A 190 18.48 22.53 -6.61
C THR A 190 17.83 23.81 -6.13
N GLN A 191 16.63 23.70 -5.57
CA GLN A 191 15.87 24.81 -5.02
C GLN A 191 15.46 24.53 -3.57
N SER A 192 15.34 25.59 -2.77
CA SER A 192 14.84 25.47 -1.39
C SER A 192 13.32 25.36 -1.39
N LEU A 193 12.79 24.61 -0.42
CA LEU A 193 11.35 24.41 -0.23
C LEU A 193 10.89 24.94 1.13
N SER A 194 9.63 25.35 1.25
CA SER A 194 8.99 25.49 2.55
C SER A 194 8.63 24.12 3.14
N ILE A 195 8.38 24.07 4.45
CA ILE A 195 7.91 22.82 5.10
C ILE A 195 6.56 22.38 4.51
N GLU A 196 5.67 23.32 4.22
CA GLU A 196 4.36 23.05 3.62
C GLU A 196 4.50 22.48 2.21
N GLU A 197 5.39 23.04 1.39
CA GLU A 197 5.70 22.52 0.05
C GLU A 197 6.25 21.09 0.14
N LEU A 198 7.18 20.81 1.06
CA LEU A 198 7.68 19.46 1.26
C LEU A 198 6.56 18.49 1.65
N MET A 199 5.73 18.84 2.64
CA MET A 199 4.62 17.97 3.06
C MET A 199 3.62 17.72 1.91
N ASN A 200 3.31 18.75 1.13
CA ASN A 200 2.42 18.65 -0.02
C ASN A 200 3.03 17.77 -1.13
N ASN A 201 4.34 17.90 -1.38
CA ASN A 201 5.04 17.08 -2.36
C ASN A 201 5.07 15.60 -1.93
N LEU A 202 5.32 15.32 -0.64
CA LEU A 202 5.28 13.97 -0.09
C LEU A 202 3.89 13.34 -0.23
N ARG A 203 2.84 14.13 0.06
CA ARG A 203 1.45 13.71 -0.13
C ARG A 203 1.15 13.40 -1.59
N LYS A 204 1.39 14.35 -2.50
CA LYS A 204 0.99 14.24 -3.91
C LYS A 204 1.76 13.18 -4.68
N ARG A 205 3.05 13.02 -4.39
CA ARG A 205 3.93 12.13 -5.16
C ARG A 205 3.96 10.70 -4.62
N TYR A 206 3.78 10.53 -3.31
CA TYR A 206 3.98 9.24 -2.65
C TYR A 206 2.81 8.81 -1.75
N GLY A 207 1.73 9.60 -1.64
CA GLY A 207 0.64 9.31 -0.72
C GLY A 207 1.04 9.44 0.76
N LEU A 208 2.18 10.06 1.07
CA LEU A 208 2.73 10.12 2.42
C LEU A 208 2.28 11.39 3.15
N ILE A 209 1.50 11.24 4.20
CA ILE A 209 0.83 12.37 4.88
C ILE A 209 1.45 12.62 6.24
N ILE A 210 1.94 13.84 6.45
CA ILE A 210 2.42 14.31 7.77
C ILE A 210 1.30 15.05 8.51
N ASN A 211 0.63 15.98 7.82
CA ASN A 211 -0.50 16.74 8.33
C ASN A 211 -1.76 16.37 7.55
N GLY A 212 -2.72 15.70 8.20
CA GLY A 212 -3.94 15.22 7.57
C GLY A 212 -5.12 16.18 7.65
N LEU A 213 -4.97 17.39 8.20
CA LEU A 213 -6.10 18.30 8.42
C LEU A 213 -6.83 18.74 7.15
N GLU A 214 -6.16 18.68 5.99
CA GLU A 214 -6.75 18.99 4.70
C GLU A 214 -7.39 17.78 4.01
N GLU A 215 -7.23 16.56 4.55
CA GLU A 215 -7.84 15.36 3.98
C GLU A 215 -9.34 15.33 4.22
N GLU A 216 -10.11 14.90 3.21
CA GLU A 216 -11.57 14.78 3.31
C GLU A 216 -12.00 13.94 4.52
N ARG A 217 -11.31 12.83 4.76
CA ARG A 217 -11.55 11.91 5.88
C ARG A 217 -11.34 12.54 7.26
N PHE A 218 -10.75 13.75 7.34
CA PHE A 218 -10.48 14.45 8.58
C PHE A 218 -11.12 15.85 8.68
N LYS A 219 -12.03 16.25 7.78
CA LYS A 219 -12.61 17.61 7.78
C LYS A 219 -13.45 17.98 9.01
N ASN A 220 -14.05 17.02 9.71
CA ASN A 220 -14.93 17.24 10.86
C ASN A 220 -14.44 16.51 12.12
N VAL A 221 -13.13 16.45 12.31
CA VAL A 221 -12.52 15.68 13.41
C VAL A 221 -12.52 16.43 14.74
N ASP A 222 -12.38 15.67 15.81
CA ASP A 222 -12.29 16.21 17.16
C ASP A 222 -10.99 16.98 17.43
N ILE A 223 -10.96 17.69 18.56
CA ILE A 223 -9.80 18.44 19.04
C ILE A 223 -8.58 17.52 19.23
N HIS A 224 -8.78 16.25 19.59
CA HIS A 224 -7.68 15.31 19.80
C HIS A 224 -6.92 15.01 18.50
N THR A 225 -7.64 14.86 17.40
CA THR A 225 -7.09 14.64 16.06
C THR A 225 -6.34 15.87 15.57
N HIS A 226 -6.88 17.07 15.81
CA HIS A 226 -6.16 18.32 15.54
C HIS A 226 -4.84 18.42 16.32
N LEU A 227 -4.86 18.08 17.61
CA LEU A 227 -3.65 18.07 18.44
C LEU A 227 -2.65 17.00 17.99
N ALA A 228 -3.14 15.85 17.50
CA ALA A 228 -2.29 14.78 16.97
C ALA A 228 -1.51 15.23 15.74
N PHE A 229 -2.17 15.86 14.76
CA PHE A 229 -1.48 16.38 13.58
C PHE A 229 -0.52 17.52 13.91
N LYS A 230 -0.90 18.42 14.84
CA LYS A 230 0.00 19.48 15.29
C LYS A 230 1.27 18.91 15.92
N GLU A 231 1.14 17.93 16.82
CA GLU A 231 2.28 17.24 17.44
C GLU A 231 3.15 16.54 16.39
N ASN A 232 2.53 15.88 15.42
CA ASN A 232 3.25 15.20 14.34
C ASN A 232 4.04 16.19 13.46
N VAL A 233 3.47 17.33 13.11
CA VAL A 233 4.17 18.37 12.33
C VAL A 233 5.37 18.92 13.09
N GLU A 234 5.25 19.14 14.41
CA GLU A 234 6.38 19.60 15.22
C GLU A 234 7.49 18.54 15.30
N ALA A 235 7.14 17.26 15.46
CA ALA A 235 8.11 16.17 15.41
C ALA A 235 8.82 16.08 14.04
N PHE A 236 8.08 16.23 12.94
CA PHE A 236 8.64 16.29 11.59
C PHE A 236 9.65 17.43 11.43
N LYS A 237 9.33 18.63 11.92
CA LYS A 237 10.27 19.77 11.93
C LYS A 237 11.53 19.47 12.75
N ILE A 238 11.39 18.80 13.90
CA ILE A 238 12.54 18.40 14.72
C ILE A 238 13.42 17.41 13.96
N LYS A 239 12.84 16.40 13.28
CA LYS A 239 13.61 15.47 12.45
C LYS A 239 14.38 16.18 11.34
N LEU A 240 13.74 17.11 10.62
CA LEU A 240 14.39 17.91 9.57
C LEU A 240 15.59 18.72 10.12
N ARG A 241 15.50 19.23 11.36
CA ARG A 241 16.63 19.89 12.04
C ARG A 241 17.76 18.92 12.34
N GLN A 242 17.44 17.73 12.87
CA GLN A 242 18.43 16.71 13.20
C GLN A 242 19.24 16.26 11.99
N ILE A 243 18.60 16.19 10.82
CA ILE A 243 19.28 15.91 9.55
C ILE A 243 19.86 17.16 8.87
N GLY A 244 19.87 18.34 9.52
CA GLY A 244 20.52 19.55 9.00
C GLY A 244 19.91 20.12 7.72
N PHE A 245 18.66 19.76 7.38
CA PHE A 245 17.95 20.31 6.22
C PHE A 245 17.14 21.56 6.57
N TYR A 246 16.87 21.80 7.85
CA TYR A 246 16.04 22.90 8.31
C TYR A 246 16.72 23.65 9.44
N ASN A 247 16.83 24.97 9.30
CA ASN A 247 17.40 25.88 10.30
C ASN A 247 16.35 26.93 10.70
N ASP A 248 16.05 26.96 11.98
CA ASP A 248 15.09 27.91 12.58
C ASP A 248 15.87 29.11 13.12
N LEU A 249 16.43 29.92 12.22
CA LEU A 249 17.29 31.05 12.59
C LEU A 249 16.50 32.34 12.89
N SER A 250 15.16 32.33 12.79
CA SER A 250 14.33 33.52 13.01
C SER A 250 12.84 33.18 13.16
N ASP A 251 12.12 33.95 13.98
CA ASP A 251 10.65 33.94 14.12
C ASP A 251 9.89 34.26 12.81
N ALA A 252 10.59 34.71 11.76
CA ALA A 252 9.98 34.99 10.46
C ALA A 252 9.80 33.70 9.65
N TYR A 253 8.54 33.34 9.39
CA TYR A 253 8.11 32.20 8.55
C TYR A 253 8.86 32.11 7.20
N ILE A 254 9.23 33.24 6.59
CA ILE A 254 9.96 33.29 5.30
C ILE A 254 11.38 32.67 5.39
N LEU A 255 11.98 32.66 6.57
CA LEU A 255 13.34 32.15 6.79
C LEU A 255 13.37 30.65 7.13
N GLN A 256 12.20 30.05 7.34
CA GLN A 256 12.01 28.63 7.66
C GLN A 256 12.01 27.76 6.39
N LYS A 257 13.16 27.71 5.71
CA LYS A 257 13.32 26.94 4.46
C LYS A 257 14.12 25.67 4.65
N ILE A 258 13.71 24.63 3.92
CA ILE A 258 14.46 23.42 3.68
C ILE A 258 15.51 23.73 2.62
N ARG A 259 16.79 23.60 2.97
CA ARG A 259 17.90 23.91 2.06
C ARG A 259 18.47 22.65 1.43
N PRO A 260 18.78 22.65 0.12
CA PRO A 260 19.49 21.56 -0.50
C PRO A 260 20.89 21.43 0.13
N ARG A 261 21.35 20.20 0.35
CA ARG A 261 22.72 19.95 0.83
C ARG A 261 23.76 20.02 -0.28
N TYR A 262 23.35 19.70 -1.51
CA TYR A 262 24.20 19.72 -2.68
C TYR A 262 23.64 20.77 -3.61
N GLU A 263 24.43 21.77 -3.97
CA GLU A 263 23.99 22.81 -4.90
C GLU A 263 24.24 22.35 -6.34
N LEU A 264 23.17 22.28 -7.13
CA LEU A 264 23.25 22.14 -8.58
C LEU A 264 22.75 23.43 -9.22
N THR A 265 23.55 23.95 -10.15
CA THR A 265 23.33 25.20 -10.89
C THR A 265 23.19 24.95 -12.39
#